data_AF-A0A963Z5C7-F1
#
_entry.id   AF-A0A963Z5C7-F1
#
_cell.length_a   1.000
_cell.length_b   1.000
_cell.length_c   1.000
_cell.angle_alpha   90.00
_cell.angle_beta   90.00
_cell.angle_gamma   90.00
#
_symmetry.space_group_name_H-M   'P 1'
#
loop_
_entity.id
_entity.type
_entity.pdbx_description
1 polymer ?
#
loop_
_entity_poly.entity_id
_entity_poly.type
_entity_poly.pdbx_seq_one_letter_code
_entity_poly.pdbx_strand_id
1 'polypeptide(L)'
;MSGTVTKIASVLQFAYAAFLLVIGCVGVFTARWELATVFHVDPARWPAGAAPTMLNQYRFLKSIEFGAGLFCFGYRPAILAGGRASAIFLAIVGGGVFARSWSWGVDGRPTLLFIAFLLLEACVFVAVAIHLCLPHDR
;
A
#
# COMPACT_ATOMS: atom_id res chain seq x y z
N MET A 1 -8.59 -3.92 -26.98
CA MET A 1 -8.79 -3.35 -25.63
C MET A 1 -8.05 -4.14 -24.54
N SER A 2 -8.08 -5.48 -24.57
CA SER A 2 -7.37 -6.36 -23.61
C SER A 2 -5.90 -5.96 -23.38
N GLY A 3 -5.10 -5.79 -24.43
CA GLY A 3 -3.66 -5.48 -24.28
C GLY A 3 -3.31 -4.15 -23.62
N THR A 4 -4.17 -3.12 -23.70
CA THR A 4 -3.91 -1.83 -23.03
C THR A 4 -4.16 -1.94 -21.53
N VAL A 5 -5.24 -2.60 -21.14
CA VAL A 5 -5.58 -2.85 -19.72
C VAL A 5 -4.50 -3.70 -19.06
N THR A 6 -4.02 -4.75 -19.73
CA THR A 6 -2.90 -5.57 -19.23
C THR A 6 -1.65 -4.73 -18.96
N LYS A 7 -1.28 -3.83 -19.88
CA LYS A 7 -0.12 -2.95 -19.69
C LYS A 7 -0.32 -2.00 -18.51
N ILE A 8 -1.49 -1.37 -18.40
CA ILE A 8 -1.80 -0.45 -17.30
C ILE A 8 -1.74 -1.20 -15.95
N ALA A 9 -2.43 -2.33 -15.84
CA ALA A 9 -2.42 -3.16 -14.62
C ALA A 9 -0.99 -3.60 -14.25
N SER A 10 -0.22 -4.02 -15.24
CA SER A 10 1.19 -4.43 -15.10
C SER A 10 2.07 -3.31 -14.57
N VAL A 11 1.95 -2.10 -15.12
CA VAL A 11 2.72 -0.92 -14.68
C VAL A 11 2.28 -0.47 -13.28
N LEU A 12 0.98 -0.35 -13.04
CA LEU A 12 0.44 0.09 -11.74
C LEU A 12 0.78 -0.90 -10.62
N GLN A 13 0.65 -2.20 -10.87
CA GLN A 13 1.01 -3.23 -9.91
C GLN A 13 2.50 -3.17 -9.56
N PHE A 14 3.37 -2.97 -10.57
CA PHE A 14 4.81 -2.83 -10.34
C PHE A 14 5.14 -1.57 -9.54
N ALA A 15 4.57 -0.42 -9.94
CA ALA A 15 4.77 0.84 -9.24
C ALA A 15 4.30 0.75 -7.77
N TYR A 16 3.16 0.12 -7.53
CA TYR A 16 2.66 -0.14 -6.18
C TYR A 16 3.61 -1.04 -5.38
N ALA A 17 4.08 -2.15 -5.95
CA ALA A 17 5.03 -3.04 -5.29
C ALA A 17 6.34 -2.31 -4.92
N ALA A 18 6.89 -1.55 -5.86
CA ALA A 18 8.11 -0.76 -5.65
C ALA A 18 7.89 0.31 -4.57
N PHE A 19 6.74 0.97 -4.58
CA PHE A 19 6.38 1.97 -3.56
C PHE A 19 6.35 1.35 -2.16
N LEU A 20 5.63 0.24 -1.97
CA LEU A 20 5.58 -0.47 -0.68
C LEU A 20 6.96 -0.91 -0.19
N LEU A 21 7.80 -1.41 -1.11
CA LEU A 21 9.17 -1.80 -0.78
C LEU A 21 10.00 -0.62 -0.30
N VAL A 22 10.02 0.47 -1.07
CA VAL A 22 10.86 1.63 -0.74
C VAL A 22 10.36 2.32 0.52
N ILE A 23 9.07 2.62 0.58
CA ILE A 23 8.46 3.37 1.68
C ILE A 23 8.38 2.54 2.96
N GLY A 24 8.08 1.24 2.86
CA GLY A 24 8.15 0.32 3.99
C GLY A 24 9.57 0.19 4.54
N CYS A 25 10.56 -0.03 3.67
CA CYS A 25 11.97 -0.14 4.09
C CYS A 25 12.48 1.14 4.74
N VAL A 26 12.28 2.29 4.09
CA VAL A 26 12.67 3.60 4.62
C VAL A 26 12.05 3.80 5.99
N GLY A 27 10.75 3.58 6.16
CA GLY A 27 10.09 3.81 7.44
C GLY A 27 10.50 2.90 8.60
N VAL A 28 10.94 1.68 8.32
CA VAL A 28 11.54 0.81 9.36
C VAL A 28 12.78 1.49 9.98
N PHE A 29 13.65 2.05 9.14
CA PHE A 29 14.90 2.65 9.58
C PHE A 29 14.76 4.13 9.99
N THR A 30 13.81 4.87 9.40
CA THR A 30 13.66 6.31 9.58
C THR A 30 12.34 6.72 10.24
N ALA A 31 11.70 5.82 11.00
CA ALA A 31 10.40 6.04 11.65
C ALA A 31 10.22 7.41 12.31
N ARG A 32 11.21 7.87 13.10
CA ARG A 32 11.13 9.17 13.80
C ARG A 32 11.08 10.35 12.82
N TRP A 33 11.87 10.28 11.77
CA TRP A 33 11.90 11.30 10.73
C TRP A 33 10.59 11.30 9.95
N GLU A 34 10.12 10.13 9.50
CA GLU A 34 8.89 10.00 8.71
C GLU A 34 7.67 10.49 9.49
N LEU A 35 7.53 10.11 10.76
CA LEU A 35 6.47 10.61 11.65
C LEU A 35 6.48 12.14 11.76
N ALA A 36 7.65 12.75 11.95
CA ALA A 36 7.75 14.20 12.10
C ALA A 36 7.51 14.96 10.80
N THR A 37 7.99 14.47 9.67
CA THR A 37 7.95 15.19 8.39
C THR A 37 6.72 14.90 7.56
N VAL A 38 6.29 13.64 7.49
CA VAL A 38 5.19 13.18 6.63
C VAL A 38 3.87 13.22 7.40
N PHE A 39 3.88 12.77 8.66
CA PHE A 39 2.68 12.69 9.49
C PHE A 39 2.50 13.90 10.42
N HIS A 40 3.49 14.80 10.48
CA HIS A 40 3.51 15.95 11.39
C HIS A 40 3.30 15.57 12.87
N VAL A 41 3.75 14.38 13.25
CA VAL A 41 3.73 13.86 14.62
C VAL A 41 5.14 13.92 15.19
N ASP A 42 5.36 14.74 16.21
CA ASP A 42 6.65 14.88 16.88
C ASP A 42 6.82 13.83 18.00
N PRO A 43 7.63 12.77 17.80
CA PRO A 43 7.80 11.73 18.82
C PRO A 43 8.50 12.23 20.08
N ALA A 44 9.17 13.39 20.04
CA ALA A 44 9.83 13.97 21.21
C ALA A 44 8.82 14.56 22.23
N ARG A 45 7.57 14.79 21.81
CA ARG A 45 6.49 15.27 22.69
C ARG A 45 5.71 14.15 23.36
N TRP A 46 6.00 12.90 23.02
CA TRP A 46 5.34 11.76 23.66
C TRP A 46 5.84 11.56 25.10
N PRO A 47 4.98 11.07 26.01
CA PRO A 47 5.41 10.65 27.33
C PRO A 47 6.56 9.65 27.25
N ALA A 48 7.54 9.75 28.16
CA ALA A 48 8.78 8.97 28.12
C ALA A 48 8.55 7.45 28.04
N GLY A 49 7.49 6.94 28.68
CA GLY A 49 7.12 5.52 28.61
C GLY A 49 6.37 5.09 27.34
N ALA A 50 5.75 6.03 26.61
CA ALA A 50 4.96 5.73 25.42
C ALA A 50 5.80 5.73 24.14
N ALA A 51 6.86 6.54 24.08
CA ALA A 51 7.62 6.73 22.85
C ALA A 51 8.27 5.46 22.28
N PRO A 52 8.94 4.60 23.08
CA PRO A 52 9.50 3.35 22.56
C PRO A 52 8.42 2.43 22.01
N THR A 53 7.29 2.31 22.71
CA THR A 53 6.15 1.47 22.30
C THR A 53 5.57 1.94 20.98
N MET A 54 5.27 3.24 20.85
CA MET A 54 4.70 3.80 19.62
C MET A 54 5.66 3.71 18.43
N LEU A 55 6.95 3.98 18.64
CA LEU A 55 7.95 3.82 17.57
C LEU A 55 8.10 2.37 17.13
N ASN A 56 8.04 1.41 18.06
CA ASN A 56 8.10 -0.01 17.71
C ASN A 56 6.85 -0.46 16.94
N GLN A 57 5.66 -0.03 17.35
CA GLN A 57 4.42 -0.32 16.60
C GLN A 57 4.46 0.29 15.20
N TYR A 58 4.94 1.52 15.07
CA TYR A 58 5.10 2.15 13.76
C TYR A 58 6.07 1.37 12.87
N ARG A 59 7.26 1.01 13.37
CA ARG A 59 8.23 0.21 12.60
C ARG A 59 7.69 -1.16 12.22
N PHE A 60 6.91 -1.78 13.11
CA PHE A 60 6.25 -3.04 12.81
C PHE A 60 5.27 -2.89 11.64
N LEU A 61 4.42 -1.85 11.63
CA LEU A 61 3.52 -1.56 10.52
C LEU A 61 4.29 -1.32 9.21
N LYS A 62 5.39 -0.56 9.26
CA LYS A 62 6.27 -0.33 8.09
C LYS A 62 6.94 -1.62 7.60
N SER A 63 7.26 -2.56 8.50
CA SER A 63 7.80 -3.87 8.14
C SER A 63 6.75 -4.77 7.45
N ILE A 64 5.48 -4.65 7.85
CA ILE A 64 4.36 -5.32 7.16
C ILE A 64 4.20 -4.72 5.76
N GLU A 65 4.25 -3.40 5.63
CA GLU A 65 4.19 -2.70 4.34
C GLU A 65 5.31 -3.19 3.41
N PHE A 66 6.54 -3.26 3.91
CA PHE A 66 7.68 -3.81 3.19
C PHE A 66 7.47 -5.28 2.78
N GLY A 67 7.00 -6.12 3.70
CA GLY A 67 6.69 -7.53 3.43
C GLY A 67 5.60 -7.72 2.37
N ALA A 68 4.56 -6.88 2.39
CA ALA A 68 3.55 -6.84 1.34
C ALA A 68 4.15 -6.42 -0.01
N GLY A 69 5.07 -5.45 -0.01
CA GLY A 69 5.87 -5.08 -1.18
C GLY A 69 6.67 -6.25 -1.75
N LEU A 70 7.35 -7.02 -0.88
CA LEU A 70 8.11 -8.21 -1.28
C LEU A 70 7.21 -9.27 -1.91
N PHE A 71 6.05 -9.54 -1.31
CA PHE A 71 5.04 -10.43 -1.89
C PHE A 71 4.61 -9.94 -3.28
N CYS A 72 4.24 -8.66 -3.40
CA CYS A 72 3.78 -8.08 -4.66
C CYS A 72 4.84 -8.15 -5.75
N PHE A 73 6.12 -7.94 -5.40
CA PHE A 73 7.23 -8.00 -6.33
C PHE A 73 7.55 -9.44 -6.74
N GLY A 74 7.69 -10.35 -5.78
CA GLY A 74 8.07 -11.75 -6.02
C GLY A 74 7.00 -12.59 -6.71
N TYR A 75 5.73 -12.35 -6.40
CA TYR A 75 4.60 -13.07 -6.99
C TYR A 75 3.94 -12.32 -8.15
N ARG A 76 4.57 -11.28 -8.68
CA ARG A 76 4.01 -10.44 -9.74
C ARG A 76 3.43 -11.22 -10.94
N PRO A 77 4.13 -12.18 -11.55
CA PRO A 77 3.56 -12.95 -12.66
C PRO A 77 2.31 -13.74 -12.24
N ALA A 78 2.33 -14.33 -11.03
CA ALA A 78 1.20 -15.09 -10.50
C ALA A 78 0.00 -14.19 -10.15
N ILE A 79 0.25 -12.97 -9.65
CA ILE A 79 -0.80 -11.98 -9.37
C ILE A 79 -1.53 -11.59 -10.66
N LEU A 80 -0.79 -11.35 -11.75
CA LEU A 80 -1.38 -10.94 -13.03
C LEU A 80 -1.99 -12.11 -13.82
N ALA A 81 -1.62 -13.36 -13.51
CA ALA A 81 -2.18 -14.57 -14.11
C ALA A 81 -3.49 -15.04 -13.43
N GLY A 82 -3.82 -14.49 -12.25
CA GLY A 82 -5.03 -14.85 -11.49
C GLY A 82 -4.83 -15.93 -10.42
N GLY A 83 -5.94 -16.42 -9.85
CA GLY A 83 -5.95 -17.46 -8.83
C GLY A 83 -5.70 -16.94 -7.40
N ARG A 84 -4.95 -17.70 -6.58
CA ARG A 84 -4.80 -17.41 -5.15
C ARG A 84 -3.93 -16.18 -4.87
N ALA A 85 -2.84 -16.01 -5.62
CA ALA A 85 -1.94 -14.86 -5.46
C ALA A 85 -2.66 -13.54 -5.79
N SER A 86 -3.50 -13.54 -6.84
CA SER A 86 -4.30 -12.36 -7.20
C SER A 86 -5.36 -12.05 -6.15
N ALA A 87 -6.03 -13.06 -5.59
CA ALA A 87 -7.01 -12.86 -4.52
C ALA A 87 -6.35 -12.25 -3.26
N ILE A 88 -5.18 -12.74 -2.87
CA ILE A 88 -4.41 -12.17 -1.75
C ILE A 88 -4.00 -10.73 -2.05
N PHE A 89 -3.46 -10.46 -3.25
CA PHE A 89 -3.10 -9.11 -3.67
C PHE A 89 -4.28 -8.15 -3.62
N LEU A 90 -5.43 -8.52 -4.21
CA LEU A 90 -6.63 -7.69 -4.20
C LEU A 90 -7.18 -7.50 -2.78
N ALA A 91 -7.07 -8.50 -1.91
CA ALA A 91 -7.44 -8.34 -0.50
C ALA A 91 -6.55 -7.35 0.24
N ILE A 92 -5.22 -7.37 -0.01
CA ILE A 92 -4.27 -6.40 0.58
C ILE A 92 -4.59 -4.98 0.10
N VAL A 93 -4.64 -4.75 -1.21
CA VAL A 93 -4.87 -3.40 -1.77
C VAL A 93 -6.28 -2.91 -1.45
N GLY A 94 -7.30 -3.77 -1.64
CA GLY A 94 -8.69 -3.43 -1.35
C GLY A 94 -8.91 -3.16 0.14
N GLY A 95 -8.26 -3.92 1.02
CA GLY A 95 -8.26 -3.66 2.47
C GLY A 95 -7.64 -2.31 2.81
N GLY A 96 -6.53 -1.93 2.17
CA GLY A 96 -5.89 -0.62 2.34
C GLY A 96 -6.79 0.54 1.88
N VAL A 97 -7.41 0.41 0.72
CA VAL A 97 -8.37 1.38 0.17
C VAL A 97 -9.58 1.52 1.09
N PHE A 98 -10.15 0.40 1.54
CA PHE A 98 -11.28 0.38 2.46
C PHE A 98 -10.93 1.04 3.79
N ALA A 99 -9.82 0.63 4.43
CA ALA A 99 -9.41 1.16 5.73
C ALA A 99 -9.17 2.68 5.69
N ARG A 100 -8.52 3.19 4.64
CA ARG A 100 -8.29 4.64 4.49
C ARG A 100 -9.59 5.41 4.19
N SER A 101 -10.47 4.85 3.36
CA SER A 101 -11.76 5.46 3.07
C SER A 101 -12.63 5.52 4.32
N TRP A 102 -12.63 4.45 5.11
CA TRP A 102 -13.31 4.37 6.40
C TRP A 102 -12.75 5.40 7.39
N SER A 103 -11.42 5.44 7.55
CA SER A 103 -10.73 6.40 8.43
C SER A 103 -11.04 7.85 8.04
N TRP A 104 -11.13 8.18 6.75
CA TRP A 104 -11.60 9.51 6.35
C TRP A 104 -13.00 9.80 6.91
N GLY A 105 -13.92 8.84 6.80
CA GLY A 105 -15.27 8.98 7.33
C GLY A 105 -15.34 9.15 8.86
N VAL A 106 -14.51 8.43 9.62
CA VAL A 106 -14.60 8.40 11.09
C VAL A 106 -13.61 9.34 11.82
N ASP A 107 -12.41 9.54 11.27
CA ASP A 107 -11.32 10.32 11.89
C ASP A 107 -11.12 11.70 11.25
N GLY A 108 -11.77 11.95 10.10
CA GLY A 108 -11.73 13.23 9.38
C GLY A 108 -10.81 13.24 8.17
N ARG A 109 -10.70 14.41 7.52
CA ARG A 109 -10.04 14.53 6.21
C ARG A 109 -8.51 14.38 6.32
N PRO A 110 -7.90 13.43 5.60
CA PRO A 110 -6.45 13.29 5.58
C PRO A 110 -5.79 14.39 4.74
N THR A 111 -4.47 14.55 4.88
CA THR A 111 -3.71 15.50 4.05
C THR A 111 -3.76 15.12 2.57
N LEU A 112 -3.49 16.08 1.69
CA LEU A 112 -3.56 15.87 0.24
C LEU A 112 -2.67 14.71 -0.25
N LEU A 113 -1.51 14.50 0.39
CA LEU A 113 -0.62 13.39 0.08
C LEU A 113 -1.30 12.02 0.27
N PHE A 114 -2.01 11.83 1.39
CA PHE A 114 -2.70 10.58 1.68
C PHE A 114 -3.96 10.39 0.83
N ILE A 115 -4.61 11.48 0.40
CA ILE A 115 -5.67 11.41 -0.62
C ILE A 115 -5.08 10.88 -1.95
N ALA A 116 -3.92 11.39 -2.36
CA ALA A 116 -3.25 10.91 -3.58
C ALA A 116 -2.86 9.43 -3.47
N PHE A 117 -2.36 8.98 -2.32
CA PHE A 117 -2.08 7.56 -2.08
C PHE A 117 -3.34 6.69 -2.15
N LEU A 118 -4.43 7.11 -1.53
CA LEU A 118 -5.71 6.41 -1.60
C LEU A 118 -6.20 6.27 -3.05
N LEU A 119 -6.16 7.35 -3.83
CA LEU A 119 -6.57 7.32 -5.24
C LEU A 119 -5.67 6.40 -6.07
N LEU A 120 -4.36 6.46 -5.87
CA LEU A 120 -3.42 5.60 -6.59
C LEU A 120 -3.65 4.11 -6.27
N GLU A 121 -3.86 3.77 -5.00
CA GLU A 121 -4.19 2.39 -4.61
C GLU A 121 -5.54 1.93 -5.18
N ALA A 122 -6.55 2.80 -5.17
CA ALA A 122 -7.83 2.49 -5.80
C ALA A 122 -7.67 2.25 -7.31
N CYS A 123 -6.86 3.06 -8.00
CA CYS A 123 -6.53 2.84 -9.42
C CYS A 123 -5.82 1.50 -9.64
N VAL A 124 -4.86 1.13 -8.77
CA VAL A 124 -4.17 -0.17 -8.83
C VAL A 124 -5.18 -1.31 -8.66
N PHE A 125 -6.03 -1.24 -7.64
CA PHE A 125 -7.06 -2.23 -7.36
C PHE A 125 -8.00 -2.42 -8.57
N VAL A 126 -8.55 -1.32 -9.08
CA VAL A 126 -9.49 -1.33 -10.21
C VAL A 126 -8.82 -1.86 -11.47
N ALA A 127 -7.62 -1.39 -11.80
CA ALA A 127 -6.92 -1.82 -13.02
C ALA A 127 -6.61 -3.32 -13.00
N VAL A 128 -6.12 -3.85 -11.87
CA VAL A 128 -5.81 -5.28 -11.73
C VAL A 128 -7.09 -6.10 -11.68
N ALA A 129 -8.14 -5.65 -10.99
CA ALA A 129 -9.42 -6.35 -10.96
C ALA A 129 -10.05 -6.46 -12.36
N ILE A 130 -10.07 -5.35 -13.13
CA ILE A 130 -10.57 -5.36 -14.51
C ILE A 130 -9.72 -6.29 -15.38
N HIS A 131 -8.39 -6.20 -15.29
CA HIS A 131 -7.48 -7.09 -16.03
C HIS A 131 -7.82 -8.57 -15.80
N LEU A 132 -8.09 -8.96 -14.55
CA LEU A 132 -8.42 -10.35 -14.18
C LEU A 132 -9.83 -10.78 -14.59
N CYS A 133 -10.77 -9.85 -14.76
CA CYS A 133 -12.13 -10.13 -15.23
C CYS A 133 -12.23 -10.20 -16.76
N LEU A 134 -11.26 -9.67 -17.50
CA LEU A 134 -11.26 -9.78 -18.96
C LEU A 134 -10.93 -11.22 -19.38
N PRO A 135 -11.66 -11.78 -20.36
CA PRO A 135 -11.32 -13.09 -20.89
C PRO A 135 -9.91 -13.03 -21.48
N HIS A 136 -9.01 -13.80 -20.88
CA HIS A 136 -7.77 -14.18 -21.52
C HIS A 136 -8.14 -15.20 -22.58
N ASP A 137 -8.27 -14.77 -23.84
CA ASP A 137 -8.26 -15.67 -24.98
C ASP A 137 -7.00 -16.54 -24.83
N ARG A 138 -7.21 -17.81 -24.45
CA ARG A 138 -6.14 -18.78 -24.27
C ARG A 138 -5.61 -19.23 -25.63
#